data_AF-M9P643-F1
#
_entry.id   AF-M9P643-F1
#
_cell.length_a   1.000
_cell.length_b   1.000
_cell.length_c   1.000
_cell.angle_alpha   90.00
_cell.angle_beta   90.00
_cell.angle_gamma   90.00
#
_symmetry.space_group_name_H-M   'P 1'
#
loop_
_entity.id
_entity.type
_entity.pdbx_description
1 polymer ?
#
loop_
_entity_poly.entity_id
_entity_poly.type
_entity_poly.pdbx_seq_one_letter_code
_entity_poly.pdbx_strand_id
1 'polypeptide(L)' 'KCGGIDKRTIEKFEKEAAELGKGSFKYAWVLDKLKAERERGITIDIALWKFETP' A
#
# COMPACT_ATOMS: atom_id res chain seq x y z
N LYS A 1 -16.44 -11.33 1.32
CA LYS A 1 -15.68 -10.09 1.64
C LYS A 1 -14.21 -10.41 1.44
N CYS A 2 -13.52 -9.78 0.50
CA CYS A 2 -12.09 -9.98 0.29
C CYS A 2 -11.32 -9.30 1.44
N GLY A 3 -11.26 -9.99 2.59
CA GLY A 3 -10.65 -9.53 3.83
C GLY A 3 -9.13 -9.71 3.84
N GLY A 4 -8.44 -9.20 2.82
CA GLY A 4 -7.01 -9.43 2.67
C GLY A 4 -6.11 -8.49 3.48
N ILE A 5 -6.61 -7.35 3.94
CA ILE A 5 -5.82 -6.35 4.68
C ILE A 5 -6.65 -5.84 5.85
N ASP A 6 -6.05 -5.83 7.03
CA ASP A 6 -6.67 -5.29 8.24
C ASP A 6 -6.83 -3.77 8.17
N LYS A 7 -7.95 -3.25 8.68
CA LYS A 7 -8.23 -1.80 8.65
C LYS A 7 -7.18 -0.98 9.39
N ARG A 8 -6.59 -1.50 10.48
CA ARG A 8 -5.53 -0.79 11.22
C ARG A 8 -4.27 -0.63 10.38
N THR A 9 -3.96 -1.62 9.56
CA THR A 9 -2.82 -1.58 8.65
C THR A 9 -3.03 -0.52 7.58
N ILE A 10 -4.25 -0.40 7.05
CA ILE A 10 -4.60 0.65 6.07
C ILE A 10 -4.50 2.04 6.70
N GLU A 11 -5.03 2.25 7.91
CA GLU A 11 -4.92 3.54 8.61
C GLU A 11 -3.47 3.95 8.88
N LYS A 12 -2.61 2.98 9.20
CA LYS A 12 -1.17 3.24 9.36
C LYS A 12 -0.54 3.71 8.04
N PHE A 13 -0.83 3.01 6.94
CA PHE A 13 -0.31 3.41 5.62
C PHE A 13 -0.88 4.73 5.13
N GLU A 14 -2.13 5.06 5.47
CA GLU A 14 -2.73 6.36 5.14
C GLU A 14 -2.02 7.51 5.87
N LYS A 15 -1.63 7.32 7.14
CA LYS A 15 -0.82 8.29 7.88
C LYS A 15 0.58 8.44 7.28
N GLU A 16 1.29 7.33 7.05
CA GLU A 16 2.65 7.38 6.52
C GLU A 16 2.68 7.97 5.08
N ALA A 17 1.66 7.67 4.26
CA ALA A 17 1.50 8.27 2.93
C ALA A 17 1.15 9.77 2.99
N ALA A 18 0.35 10.19 3.98
CA ALA A 18 0.04 11.59 4.22
C ALA A 18 1.27 12.39 4.68
N GLU A 19 2.12 11.83 5.55
CA GLU A 19 3.38 12.45 5.97
C GLU A 19 4.35 12.67 4.81
N LEU A 20 4.34 11.76 3.83
CA LEU A 20 5.17 11.87 2.61
C LEU A 20 4.50 12.72 1.50
N GLY A 21 3.37 13.37 1.77
CA GLY A 21 2.65 14.21 0.81
C GLY A 21 1.98 13.44 -0.34
N LYS A 22 1.87 12.11 -0.21
CA LYS A 22 1.31 11.19 -1.22
C LYS A 22 0.05 10.49 -0.74
N GLY A 23 -0.86 11.23 -0.11
CA GLY A 23 -2.10 10.69 0.45
C GLY A 23 -2.99 9.95 -0.57
N SER A 24 -2.87 10.27 -1.86
CA SER A 24 -3.58 9.56 -2.94
C SER A 24 -3.07 8.15 -3.22
N PHE A 25 -1.85 7.81 -2.76
CA PHE A 25 -1.19 6.51 -3.01
C PHE A 25 -1.40 5.50 -1.89
N LYS A 26 -2.40 5.69 -1.01
CA LYS A 26 -2.64 4.83 0.16
C LYS A 26 -2.80 3.34 -0.16
N TYR A 27 -3.35 3.00 -1.33
CA TYR A 27 -3.53 1.62 -1.76
C TYR A 27 -2.30 1.07 -2.47
N ALA A 28 -1.49 1.92 -3.11
CA ALA A 28 -0.21 1.52 -3.69
C ALA A 28 0.74 1.07 -2.57
N TRP A 29 0.71 1.75 -1.42
CA TRP A 29 1.51 1.42 -0.23
C TRP A 29 1.30 0.02 0.35
N VAL A 30 0.15 -0.60 0.07
CA VAL A 30 -0.11 -1.99 0.46
C VAL A 30 0.79 -2.94 -0.33
N LEU A 31 1.08 -2.61 -1.58
CA LEU A 31 1.85 -3.42 -2.52
C LEU A 31 3.31 -2.97 -2.62
N ASP A 32 3.58 -1.66 -2.46
CA ASP A 32 4.92 -1.07 -2.46
C ASP A 32 5.65 -1.43 -1.17
N LYS A 33 6.58 -2.38 -1.27
CA LYS A 33 7.37 -2.88 -0.14
C LYS A 33 8.69 -2.13 0.03
N LEU A 34 9.21 -1.52 -1.05
CA LEU A 34 10.49 -0.85 -1.03
C LEU A 34 10.32 0.61 -0.59
N LYS A 35 11.25 1.08 0.26
CA LYS A 35 11.29 2.49 0.67
C LYS A 35 11.47 3.43 -0.54
N ALA A 36 12.24 3.00 -1.54
CA ALA A 36 12.44 3.74 -2.78
C ALA A 36 11.15 3.90 -3.60
N GLU A 37 10.25 2.90 -3.60
CA GLU A 37 8.95 2.98 -4.26
C GLU A 37 8.06 4.02 -3.59
N ARG A 38 8.06 4.03 -2.25
CA ARG A 38 7.26 4.96 -1.45
C ARG A 38 7.76 6.41 -1.57
N GLU A 39 9.07 6.61 -1.49
CA GLU A 39 9.70 7.93 -1.63
C GLU A 39 9.55 8.50 -3.03
N ARG A 40 9.76 7.68 -4.08
CA ARG A 40 9.66 8.13 -5.47
C ARG A 40 8.22 8.12 -5.99
N GLY A 41 7.34 7.31 -5.42
CA GLY A 41 5.94 7.17 -5.83
C GLY A 41 5.81 6.42 -7.15
N ILE A 42 6.72 5.48 -7.39
CA ILE A 42 6.76 4.63 -8.57
C ILE A 42 6.87 3.18 -8.10
N THR A 43 6.14 2.28 -8.74
CA THR A 43 6.31 0.84 -8.50
C THR A 43 7.54 0.37 -9.25
N ILE A 44 8.48 -0.24 -8.53
CA ILE A 44 9.77 -0.72 -9.06
C ILE A 44 9.72 -2.23 -9.21
N ASP A 45 9.15 -2.92 -8.23
CA ASP A 45 9.03 -4.38 -8.20
C ASP A 45 7.56 -4.82 -8.22
N ILE A 46 7.31 -5.97 -8.87
CA ILE A 46 5.95 -6.49 -9.02
C ILE A 46 5.64 -7.35 -7.80
N ALA A 47 4.77 -6.84 -6.91
CA ALA A 47 4.21 -7.62 -5.82
C ALA A 47 2.99 -8.44 -6.29
N LEU A 48 3.09 -9.76 -6.23
CA LEU A 48 1.95 -10.66 -6.44
C LEU A 48 1.17 -10.86 -5.14
N TRP A 49 -0.10 -10.46 -5.14
CA TRP A 49 -1.04 -10.78 -4.07
C TRP A 49 -2.15 -11.68 -4.60
N LYS A 50 -2.28 -12.88 -4.04
CA LYS A 50 -3.38 -13.79 -4.38
C LYS A 50 -4.55 -13.49 -3.45
N PHE A 51 -5.70 -13.16 -4.03
CA PHE A 51 -6.97 -13.08 -3.32
C PHE A 51 -7.84 -14.25 -3.76
N GLU A 52 -8.31 -15.04 -2.80
CA GLU A 52 -9.34 -16.05 -3.06
C GLU A 52 -10.71 -15.42 -2.83
N THR A 53 -11.60 -15.60 -3.80
CA THR A 53 -13.02 -15.23 -3.70
C THR A 53 -13.87 -16.50 -3.61
N PRO A 54 -15.03 -16.47 -2.90
CA PRO A 54 -15.92 -17.63 -2.80
C PRO A 54 -16.49 -18.06 -4.16
#